data_AF-A0A970FRK3-F1
#
_entry.id   AF-A0A970FRK3-F1
#
_cell.length_a   1.000
_cell.length_b   1.000
_cell.length_c   1.000
_cell.angle_alpha   90.00
_cell.angle_beta   90.00
_cell.angle_gamma   90.00
#
_symmetry.space_group_name_H-M   'P 1'
#
loop_
_entity.id
_entity.type
_entity.pdbx_description
1 polymer ?
#
loop_
_entity_poly.entity_id
_entity_poly.type
_entity_poly.pdbx_seq_one_letter_code
_entity_poly.pdbx_strand_id
1 'polypeptide(L)'
;MIVSFALTFVWMVVIFWLSAQVAEESNELSTGLTAKIADVIEQIAPEVDIDQTDLNHLVRKNGHFFSYLLLGLLVANSLRLSQRYAAGIVHQGEIDIKPTWAGRLASHLTALSPWRLWFYVWIFCLLYALSDELHQVFVPGRGCQIQDVLVDSAGAAVGTLLCLLVCRMASRKKKRQPDELFARQV
;
A
#
# COMPACT_ATOMS: atom_id res chain seq x y z
N MET A 1 12.06 -10.14 -6.57
CA MET A 1 10.97 -9.78 -7.49
C MET A 1 9.76 -10.66 -7.25
N ILE A 2 9.88 -12.00 -7.37
CA ILE A 2 8.75 -12.93 -7.16
C ILE A 2 8.16 -12.80 -5.75
N VAL A 3 9.00 -12.84 -4.72
CA VAL A 3 8.55 -12.73 -3.31
C VAL A 3 7.76 -11.45 -3.04
N SER A 4 8.18 -10.29 -3.58
CA SER A 4 7.47 -9.03 -3.37
C SER A 4 6.09 -9.02 -4.04
N PHE A 5 5.94 -9.62 -5.23
CA PHE A 5 4.63 -9.75 -5.87
C PHE A 5 3.74 -10.77 -5.16
N ALA A 6 4.31 -11.88 -4.67
CA ALA A 6 3.57 -12.84 -3.87
C ALA A 6 3.00 -12.19 -2.60
N LEU A 7 3.81 -11.38 -1.90
CA LEU A 7 3.34 -10.63 -0.73
C LEU A 7 2.23 -9.63 -1.08
N THR A 8 2.36 -8.89 -2.19
CA THR A 8 1.30 -8.01 -2.68
C THR A 8 0.01 -8.77 -2.94
N PHE A 9 0.09 -9.91 -3.64
CA PHE A 9 -1.08 -10.72 -3.96
C PHE A 9 -1.75 -11.28 -2.70
N VAL A 10 -0.96 -11.82 -1.76
CA VAL A 10 -1.47 -12.28 -0.47
C VAL A 10 -2.16 -11.15 0.28
N TRP A 11 -1.58 -9.95 0.28
CA TRP A 11 -2.20 -8.79 0.94
C TRP A 11 -3.52 -8.38 0.28
N MET A 12 -3.61 -8.39 -1.05
CA MET A 12 -4.86 -8.16 -1.76
C MET A 12 -5.93 -9.21 -1.38
N VAL A 13 -5.56 -10.49 -1.29
CA VAL A 13 -6.49 -11.54 -0.83
C VAL A 13 -6.98 -11.26 0.60
N VAL A 14 -6.10 -10.80 1.49
CA VAL A 14 -6.47 -10.42 2.86
C VAL A 14 -7.45 -9.24 2.86
N ILE A 15 -7.21 -8.17 2.09
CA ILE A 15 -8.13 -7.02 2.00
C ILE A 15 -9.50 -7.49 1.51
N PHE A 16 -9.52 -8.27 0.42
CA PHE A 16 -10.77 -8.78 -0.15
C PHE A 16 -11.53 -9.68 0.83
N TRP A 17 -10.82 -10.54 1.57
CA TRP A 17 -11.45 -11.39 2.57
C TRP A 17 -12.04 -10.60 3.74
N LEU A 18 -11.33 -9.57 4.23
CA LEU A 18 -11.83 -8.68 5.28
C LEU A 18 -13.05 -7.88 4.79
N SER A 19 -13.04 -7.44 3.54
CA SER A 19 -14.13 -6.70 2.91
C SER A 19 -15.37 -7.57 2.64
N ALA A 20 -15.19 -8.87 2.43
CA ALA A 20 -16.28 -9.82 2.26
C ALA A 20 -17.08 -10.10 3.55
N GLN A 21 -16.60 -9.66 4.72
CA GLN A 21 -17.29 -9.85 5.99
C GLN A 21 -18.55 -8.98 6.08
N VAL A 22 -19.64 -9.59 6.55
CA VAL A 22 -20.93 -8.93 6.75
C VAL A 22 -20.77 -7.79 7.75
N ALA A 23 -21.57 -6.73 7.58
CA ALA A 23 -21.50 -5.53 8.41
C ALA A 23 -21.60 -5.84 9.92
N GLU A 24 -22.43 -6.81 10.32
CA GLU A 24 -22.55 -7.21 11.74
C GLU A 24 -21.27 -7.86 12.29
N GLU A 25 -20.66 -8.83 11.60
CA GLU A 25 -19.40 -9.46 12.05
C GLU A 25 -18.24 -8.45 12.12
N SER A 26 -18.16 -7.54 11.14
CA SER A 26 -17.20 -6.43 11.14
C SER A 26 -17.42 -5.46 12.29
N ASN A 27 -18.69 -5.17 12.60
CA ASN A 27 -19.06 -4.30 13.69
C ASN A 27 -18.71 -4.95 15.03
N GLU A 28 -18.92 -6.26 15.22
CA GLU A 28 -18.53 -6.96 16.45
C GLU A 28 -17.00 -6.96 16.67
N LEU A 29 -16.21 -7.25 15.63
CA LEU A 29 -14.74 -7.19 15.70
C LEU A 29 -14.24 -5.79 16.07
N SER A 30 -14.84 -4.75 15.47
CA SER A 30 -14.50 -3.36 15.76
C SER A 30 -15.00 -2.94 17.15
N THR A 31 -16.18 -3.41 17.56
CA THR A 31 -16.77 -3.12 18.88
C THR A 31 -15.88 -3.66 20.00
N GLY A 32 -15.23 -4.82 19.83
CA GLY A 32 -14.26 -5.32 20.81
C GLY A 32 -13.00 -4.46 20.99
N LEU A 33 -12.52 -3.82 19.92
CA LEU A 33 -11.41 -2.85 19.98
C LEU A 33 -11.89 -1.48 20.50
N THR A 34 -13.05 -1.03 20.02
CA THR A 34 -13.70 0.22 20.43
C THR A 34 -14.04 0.21 21.91
N ALA A 35 -14.55 -0.90 22.46
CA ALA A 35 -14.81 -1.05 23.89
C ALA A 35 -13.53 -0.91 24.71
N LYS A 36 -12.42 -1.57 24.30
CA LYS A 36 -11.13 -1.42 24.99
C LYS A 36 -10.59 0.02 24.93
N ILE A 37 -10.79 0.72 23.81
CA ILE A 37 -10.38 2.11 23.67
C ILE A 37 -11.27 3.02 24.52
N ALA A 38 -12.58 2.80 24.52
CA ALA A 38 -13.55 3.53 25.33
C ALA A 38 -13.25 3.36 26.84
N ASP A 39 -13.00 2.13 27.30
CA ASP A 39 -12.62 1.83 28.68
C ASP A 39 -11.35 2.57 29.13
N VAL A 40 -10.38 2.74 28.23
CA VAL A 40 -9.15 3.50 28.48
C VAL A 40 -9.41 4.99 28.51
N ILE A 41 -10.25 5.50 27.60
CA ILE A 41 -10.61 6.93 27.55
C ILE A 41 -11.42 7.32 28.77
N GLU A 42 -12.40 6.52 29.19
CA GLU A 42 -13.24 6.78 30.37
C GLU A 42 -12.40 6.84 31.65
N GLN A 43 -11.36 6.01 31.75
CA GLN A 43 -10.39 6.06 32.87
C GLN A 43 -9.53 7.32 32.89
N ILE A 44 -9.30 7.97 31.74
CA ILE A 44 -8.41 9.13 31.61
C ILE A 44 -9.20 10.44 31.59
N ALA A 45 -10.42 10.43 31.04
CA ALA A 45 -11.28 11.59 30.81
C ALA A 45 -12.76 11.20 31.00
N PRO A 46 -13.25 11.08 32.24
CA PRO A 46 -14.59 10.59 32.55
C PRO A 46 -15.75 11.52 32.10
N GLU A 47 -15.44 12.71 31.59
CA GLU A 47 -16.43 13.71 31.16
C GLU A 47 -16.65 13.74 29.64
N VAL A 48 -15.94 12.89 28.88
CA VAL A 48 -16.10 12.79 27.42
C VAL A 48 -17.02 11.62 27.09
N ASP A 49 -18.29 11.92 26.82
CA ASP A 49 -19.23 10.95 26.24
C ASP A 49 -18.90 10.77 24.75
N ILE A 50 -18.22 9.67 24.41
CA ILE A 50 -17.96 9.32 23.00
C ILE A 50 -18.92 8.20 22.60
N ASP A 51 -19.81 8.50 21.66
CA ASP A 51 -20.71 7.50 21.07
C ASP A 51 -19.89 6.33 20.48
N GLN A 52 -20.19 5.11 20.92
CA GLN A 52 -19.56 3.90 20.41
C GLN A 52 -19.78 3.72 18.91
N THR A 53 -20.88 4.23 18.38
CA THR A 53 -21.19 4.19 16.94
C THR A 53 -20.18 5.00 16.14
N ASP A 54 -19.90 6.23 16.57
CA ASP A 54 -18.93 7.11 15.92
C ASP A 54 -17.50 6.58 16.02
N LEU A 55 -17.12 6.01 17.17
CA LEU A 55 -15.83 5.35 17.33
C LEU A 55 -15.68 4.14 16.41
N ASN A 56 -16.70 3.29 16.31
CA ASN A 56 -16.69 2.15 15.39
C ASN A 56 -16.53 2.60 13.93
N HIS A 57 -17.25 3.66 13.53
CA HIS A 57 -17.09 4.24 12.20
C HIS A 57 -15.69 4.81 11.95
N LEU A 58 -15.08 5.47 12.94
CA LEU A 58 -13.73 6.02 12.85
C LEU A 58 -12.66 4.93 12.75
N VAL A 59 -12.74 3.92 13.62
CA VAL A 59 -11.83 2.76 13.65
C VAL A 59 -11.88 2.04 12.32
N ARG A 60 -13.08 1.80 11.77
CA ARG A 60 -13.27 1.19 10.45
C ARG A 60 -12.57 2.00 9.35
N LYS A 61 -12.87 3.30 9.24
CA LYS A 61 -12.27 4.17 8.21
C LYS A 61 -10.74 4.21 8.29
N ASN A 62 -10.18 4.22 9.50
CA ASN A 62 -8.73 4.16 9.68
C ASN A 62 -8.15 2.79 9.27
N GLY A 63 -8.83 1.69 9.56
CA GLY A 63 -8.41 0.36 9.11
C GLY A 63 -8.31 0.25 7.59
N HIS A 64 -9.32 0.75 6.90
CA HIS A 64 -9.36 0.86 5.43
C HIS A 64 -8.20 1.73 4.90
N PHE A 65 -8.00 2.92 5.47
CA PHE A 65 -6.85 3.77 5.14
C PHE A 65 -5.50 3.03 5.26
N PHE A 66 -5.28 2.33 6.38
CA PHE A 66 -4.01 1.63 6.64
C PHE A 66 -3.81 0.42 5.73
N SER A 67 -4.87 -0.32 5.39
CA SER A 67 -4.79 -1.49 4.52
C SER A 67 -4.36 -1.10 3.10
N TYR A 68 -4.91 0.00 2.57
CA TYR A 68 -4.53 0.55 1.28
C TYR A 68 -3.20 1.31 1.31
N LEU A 69 -2.81 1.90 2.45
CA LEU A 69 -1.46 2.42 2.66
C LEU A 69 -0.41 1.31 2.52
N LEU A 70 -0.64 0.16 3.18
CA LEU A 70 0.27 -0.98 3.06
C LEU A 70 0.25 -1.56 1.64
N LEU A 71 -0.92 -1.63 0.99
CA LEU A 71 -1.03 -2.07 -0.40
C LEU A 71 -0.20 -1.16 -1.34
N GLY A 72 -0.35 0.16 -1.25
CA GLY A 72 0.41 1.12 -2.06
C GLY A 72 1.92 0.99 -1.84
N LEU A 73 2.35 0.78 -0.58
CA LEU A 73 3.76 0.53 -0.24
C LEU A 73 4.28 -0.77 -0.88
N LEU A 74 3.51 -1.86 -0.80
CA LEU A 74 3.88 -3.17 -1.35
C LEU A 74 3.96 -3.15 -2.88
N VAL A 75 2.98 -2.55 -3.56
CA VAL A 75 2.96 -2.42 -5.02
C VAL A 75 4.12 -1.52 -5.49
N ALA A 76 4.36 -0.39 -4.82
CA ALA A 76 5.49 0.48 -5.14
C ALA A 76 6.84 -0.24 -4.96
N ASN A 77 6.96 -1.05 -3.91
CA ASN A 77 8.16 -1.85 -3.65
C ASN A 77 8.36 -2.95 -4.71
N SER A 78 7.30 -3.67 -5.09
CA SER A 78 7.39 -4.72 -6.11
C SER A 78 7.80 -4.16 -7.47
N LEU A 79 7.21 -3.04 -7.89
CA LEU A 79 7.58 -2.35 -9.14
C LEU A 79 9.01 -1.83 -9.12
N ARG A 80 9.45 -1.20 -8.02
CA ARG A 80 10.84 -0.73 -7.90
C ARG A 80 11.86 -1.87 -7.94
N LEU A 81 11.53 -3.02 -7.35
CA LEU A 81 12.39 -4.19 -7.42
C LEU A 81 12.47 -4.72 -8.86
N SER A 82 11.35 -4.70 -9.60
CA SER A 82 11.33 -5.02 -11.04
C SER A 82 12.16 -4.05 -11.87
N GLN A 83 12.10 -2.74 -11.58
CA GLN A 83 12.96 -1.74 -12.25
C GLN A 83 14.45 -2.02 -12.02
N ARG A 84 14.84 -2.37 -10.79
CA ARG A 84 16.23 -2.72 -10.47
C ARG A 84 16.69 -3.99 -11.17
N TYR A 85 15.84 -5.01 -11.20
CA TYR A 85 16.14 -6.27 -11.89
C TYR A 85 16.27 -6.06 -13.41
N ALA A 86 15.34 -5.33 -14.01
CA ALA A 86 15.38 -4.98 -15.43
C ALA A 86 16.60 -4.10 -15.77
N ALA A 87 16.98 -3.14 -14.92
CA ALA A 87 18.19 -2.35 -15.11
C ALA A 87 19.46 -3.22 -15.04
N GLY A 88 19.48 -4.23 -14.16
CA GLY A 88 20.55 -5.22 -14.10
C GLY A 88 20.69 -6.00 -15.40
N ILE A 89 19.59 -6.51 -15.95
CA ILE A 89 19.58 -7.22 -17.24
C ILE A 89 20.10 -6.32 -18.38
N VAL A 90 19.64 -5.07 -18.44
CA VAL A 90 20.05 -4.12 -19.49
C VAL A 90 21.55 -3.79 -19.39
N HIS A 91 22.10 -3.64 -18.18
CA HIS A 91 23.51 -3.33 -17.98
C HIS A 91 24.45 -4.53 -18.16
N GLN A 92 23.97 -5.77 -17.98
CA GLN A 92 24.82 -6.96 -18.02
C GLN A 92 25.24 -7.38 -19.44
N GLY A 93 24.66 -6.82 -20.51
CA GLY A 93 25.08 -7.09 -21.90
C GLY A 93 24.96 -8.54 -22.39
N GLU A 94 24.46 -9.45 -21.56
CA GLU A 94 24.50 -10.90 -21.77
C GLU A 94 23.22 -11.44 -22.42
N ILE A 95 22.19 -10.60 -22.54
CA ILE A 95 21.00 -10.88 -23.34
C ILE A 95 21.06 -9.96 -24.54
N ASP A 96 21.48 -10.50 -25.68
CA ASP A 96 21.07 -9.99 -26.99
C ASP A 96 19.56 -9.76 -26.90
N ILE A 97 19.14 -8.49 -26.87
CA ILE A 97 17.73 -8.12 -26.74
C ILE A 97 17.08 -8.53 -28.07
N LYS A 98 16.84 -9.83 -28.25
CA LYS A 98 15.93 -10.30 -29.27
C LYS A 98 14.63 -9.55 -29.04
N PRO A 99 13.92 -9.13 -30.10
CA PRO A 99 12.79 -8.19 -30.06
C PRO A 99 11.52 -8.82 -29.46
N THR A 100 11.66 -9.48 -28.32
CA THR A 100 10.63 -10.10 -27.53
C THR A 100 9.83 -9.02 -26.81
N TRP A 101 8.56 -9.33 -26.56
CA TRP A 101 7.67 -8.47 -25.79
C TRP A 101 8.20 -8.22 -24.37
N ALA A 102 8.90 -9.20 -23.78
CA ALA A 102 9.48 -9.10 -22.43
C ALA A 102 10.59 -8.05 -22.34
N GLY A 103 11.48 -7.99 -23.34
CA GLY A 103 12.56 -6.99 -23.39
C GLY A 103 12.04 -5.56 -23.55
N ARG A 104 11.01 -5.37 -24.39
CA ARG A 104 10.32 -4.07 -24.53
C ARG A 104 9.64 -3.63 -23.23
N LEU A 105 8.96 -4.55 -22.54
CA LEU A 105 8.34 -4.24 -21.26
C LEU A 105 9.39 -3.86 -20.21
N ALA A 106 10.51 -4.59 -20.15
CA ALA A 106 11.60 -4.29 -19.23
C ALA A 106 12.20 -2.90 -19.46
N SER A 107 12.47 -2.51 -20.71
CA SER A 107 13.01 -1.18 -21.03
C SER A 107 12.02 -0.05 -20.69
N HIS A 108 10.73 -0.25 -20.97
CA HIS A 108 9.69 0.70 -20.55
C HIS A 108 9.63 0.85 -19.03
N LEU A 109 9.67 -0.27 -18.28
CA LEU A 109 9.66 -0.25 -16.81
C LEU A 109 10.89 0.47 -16.25
N THR A 110 12.08 0.25 -16.80
CA THR A 110 13.31 0.96 -16.36
C THR A 110 13.27 2.45 -16.65
N ALA A 111 12.60 2.87 -17.73
CA ALA A 111 12.44 4.27 -18.09
C ALA A 111 11.32 4.96 -17.28
N LEU A 112 10.56 4.21 -16.45
CA LEU A 112 9.52 4.80 -15.64
C LEU A 112 10.10 5.68 -14.56
N SER A 113 9.56 6.86 -14.58
CA SER A 113 10.00 7.98 -13.81
C SER A 113 9.31 7.87 -12.41
N PRO A 114 9.93 8.13 -11.23
CA PRO A 114 9.27 8.10 -9.90
C PRO A 114 7.84 8.68 -9.80
N TRP A 115 7.58 9.87 -10.33
CA TRP A 115 6.26 10.50 -10.46
C TRP A 115 5.26 9.65 -11.27
N ARG A 116 5.68 9.09 -12.42
CA ARG A 116 4.83 8.24 -13.26
C ARG A 116 4.54 6.91 -12.57
N LEU A 117 5.54 6.32 -11.90
CA LEU A 117 5.35 5.13 -11.07
C LEU A 117 4.34 5.42 -9.97
N TRP A 118 4.48 6.54 -9.26
CA TRP A 118 3.53 6.94 -8.24
C TRP A 118 2.10 7.00 -8.77
N PHE A 119 1.92 7.64 -9.93
CA PHE A 119 0.61 7.75 -10.58
C PHE A 119 0.04 6.39 -10.98
N TYR A 120 0.83 5.49 -11.57
CA TYR A 120 0.36 4.15 -11.98
C TYR A 120 -0.02 3.27 -10.78
N VAL A 121 0.75 3.32 -9.70
CA VAL A 121 0.41 2.60 -8.45
C VAL A 121 -0.88 3.15 -7.87
N TRP A 122 -1.01 4.47 -7.82
CA TRP A 122 -2.21 5.11 -7.29
C TRP A 122 -3.47 4.75 -8.08
N ILE A 123 -3.41 4.80 -9.43
CA ILE A 123 -4.54 4.37 -10.28
C ILE A 123 -4.86 2.88 -10.08
N PHE A 124 -3.85 2.02 -9.98
CA PHE A 124 -4.09 0.60 -9.69
C PHE A 124 -4.83 0.39 -8.37
N CYS A 125 -4.36 1.05 -7.29
CA CYS A 125 -5.00 0.96 -5.98
C CYS A 125 -6.40 1.60 -5.97
N LEU A 126 -6.63 2.68 -6.71
CA LEU A 126 -7.94 3.31 -6.87
C LEU A 126 -8.93 2.36 -7.54
N LEU A 127 -8.52 1.71 -8.64
CA LEU A 127 -9.35 0.70 -9.33
C LEU A 127 -9.62 -0.51 -8.44
N TYR A 128 -8.65 -0.90 -7.61
CA TYR A 128 -8.84 -1.96 -6.64
C TYR A 128 -9.85 -1.56 -5.54
N ALA A 129 -9.75 -0.35 -4.99
CA ALA A 129 -10.71 0.19 -4.03
C ALA A 129 -12.13 0.27 -4.61
N LEU A 130 -12.26 0.72 -5.86
CA LEU A 130 -13.54 0.70 -6.57
C LEU A 130 -14.09 -0.71 -6.72
N SER A 131 -13.24 -1.69 -7.02
CA SER A 131 -13.65 -3.09 -7.15
C SER A 131 -14.12 -3.67 -5.81
N ASP A 132 -13.47 -3.26 -4.72
CA ASP A 132 -13.80 -3.67 -3.36
C ASP A 132 -15.17 -3.14 -2.90
N GLU A 133 -15.44 -1.85 -3.13
CA GLU A 133 -16.75 -1.25 -2.87
C GLU A 133 -17.86 -1.86 -3.73
N LEU A 134 -17.58 -2.14 -5.00
CA LEU A 134 -18.52 -2.85 -5.87
C LEU A 134 -18.81 -4.27 -5.35
N HIS A 135 -17.80 -4.97 -4.81
CA HIS A 135 -17.99 -6.27 -4.19
C HIS A 135 -18.86 -6.17 -2.93
N GLN A 136 -18.65 -5.15 -2.09
CA GLN A 136 -19.44 -4.94 -0.88
C GLN A 136 -20.93 -4.69 -1.16
N VAL A 137 -21.31 -4.16 -2.33
CA VAL A 137 -22.74 -4.03 -2.71
C VAL A 137 -23.45 -5.39 -2.72
N PHE A 138 -22.73 -6.48 -2.96
CA PHE A 138 -23.29 -7.83 -2.94
C PHE A 138 -23.31 -8.47 -1.55
N VAL A 139 -22.73 -7.81 -0.54
CA VAL A 139 -22.72 -8.28 0.85
C VAL A 139 -23.94 -7.69 1.59
N PRO A 140 -24.78 -8.51 2.25
CA PRO A 140 -25.95 -8.02 2.99
C PRO A 140 -25.55 -6.98 4.05
N GLY A 141 -26.32 -5.89 4.15
CA GLY A 141 -26.08 -4.84 5.15
C GLY A 141 -24.89 -3.92 4.85
N ARG A 142 -24.26 -4.05 3.68
CA ARG A 142 -23.22 -3.13 3.18
C ARG A 142 -23.76 -2.32 2.00
N GLY A 143 -23.21 -1.12 1.81
CA GLY A 143 -23.53 -0.25 0.69
C GLY A 143 -22.27 0.46 0.21
N CYS A 144 -22.24 0.83 -1.06
CA CYS A 144 -21.13 1.54 -1.66
C CYS A 144 -20.97 2.93 -1.03
N GLN A 145 -19.79 3.23 -0.48
CA GLN A 145 -19.47 4.52 0.12
C GLN A 145 -18.33 5.18 -0.65
N ILE A 146 -18.65 6.28 -1.35
CA ILE A 146 -17.64 7.10 -2.05
C ILE A 146 -16.56 7.58 -1.07
N GLN A 147 -16.93 7.83 0.20
CA GLN A 147 -15.98 8.22 1.24
C GLN A 147 -14.92 7.15 1.48
N ASP A 148 -15.28 5.87 1.43
CA ASP A 148 -14.36 4.76 1.68
C ASP A 148 -13.34 4.65 0.52
N VAL A 149 -13.78 4.78 -0.74
CA VAL A 149 -12.88 4.90 -1.92
C VAL A 149 -11.89 6.05 -1.80
N LEU A 150 -12.35 7.22 -1.33
CA LEU A 150 -11.51 8.40 -1.17
C LEU A 150 -10.45 8.19 -0.08
N VAL A 151 -10.85 7.59 1.05
CA VAL A 151 -9.93 7.27 2.15
C VAL A 151 -8.91 6.22 1.71
N ASP A 152 -9.33 5.17 1.01
CA ASP A 152 -8.46 4.10 0.52
C ASP A 152 -7.47 4.60 -0.52
N SER A 153 -7.94 5.39 -1.48
CA SER A 153 -7.06 6.00 -2.48
C SER A 153 -6.07 7.01 -1.88
N ALA A 154 -6.46 7.72 -0.80
CA ALA A 154 -5.54 8.57 -0.05
C ALA A 154 -4.48 7.74 0.70
N GLY A 155 -4.88 6.64 1.34
CA GLY A 155 -3.96 5.68 1.97
C GLY A 155 -2.92 5.17 0.98
N ALA A 156 -3.36 4.68 -0.17
CA ALA A 156 -2.48 4.20 -1.24
C ALA A 156 -1.52 5.27 -1.77
N ALA A 157 -1.99 6.50 -1.95
CA ALA A 157 -1.15 7.63 -2.33
C ALA A 157 -0.01 7.87 -1.33
N VAL A 158 -0.35 7.92 -0.03
CA VAL A 158 0.61 8.10 1.07
C VAL A 158 1.60 6.94 1.14
N GLY A 159 1.12 5.69 1.12
CA GLY A 159 1.95 4.50 1.17
C GLY A 159 2.96 4.43 0.02
N THR A 160 2.51 4.78 -1.18
CA THR A 160 3.37 4.88 -2.37
C THR A 160 4.44 5.95 -2.16
N LEU A 161 4.09 7.17 -1.73
CA LEU A 161 5.07 8.24 -1.45
C LEU A 161 6.11 7.81 -0.40
N LEU A 162 5.66 7.20 0.69
CA LEU A 162 6.55 6.70 1.74
C LEU A 162 7.56 5.69 1.18
N CYS A 163 7.11 4.72 0.39
CA CYS A 163 8.01 3.81 -0.31
C CYS A 163 9.02 4.58 -1.19
N LEU A 164 8.56 5.59 -1.93
CA LEU A 164 9.43 6.36 -2.80
C LEU A 164 10.53 7.10 -2.03
N LEU A 165 10.16 7.73 -0.92
CA LEU A 165 11.05 8.47 -0.03
C LEU A 165 12.07 7.56 0.65
N VAL A 166 11.62 6.43 1.22
CA VAL A 166 12.50 5.48 1.91
C VAL A 166 13.58 4.95 0.97
N CYS A 167 13.25 4.51 -0.26
CA CYS A 167 14.32 4.05 -1.13
C CYS A 167 15.21 5.21 -1.64
N ARG A 168 14.71 6.45 -1.73
CA ARG A 168 15.55 7.61 -2.08
C ARG A 168 16.57 7.90 -0.98
N MET A 169 16.16 7.79 0.29
CA MET A 169 17.07 7.91 1.44
C MET A 169 18.09 6.77 1.49
N ALA A 170 17.67 5.53 1.25
CA ALA A 170 18.57 4.37 1.22
C ALA A 170 19.62 4.48 0.10
N SER A 171 19.23 4.93 -1.11
CA SER A 171 20.17 5.14 -2.22
C SER A 171 21.16 6.28 -1.95
N ARG A 172 20.74 7.34 -1.24
CA ARG A 172 21.65 8.42 -0.82
C ARG A 172 22.71 7.92 0.16
N LYS A 173 22.33 7.08 1.13
CA LYS A 173 23.28 6.47 2.08
C LYS A 173 24.29 5.58 1.35
N LYS A 174 23.84 4.72 0.43
CA LYS A 174 24.72 3.84 -0.35
C LYS A 174 25.73 4.59 -1.22
N LYS A 175 25.41 5.79 -1.72
CA LYS A 175 26.34 6.60 -2.52
C LYS A 175 27.38 7.34 -1.68
N ARG A 176 27.05 7.70 -0.43
CA ARG A 176 27.93 8.45 0.48
C ARG A 176 28.98 7.57 1.17
N GLN A 177 28.66 6.30 1.42
CA GLN A 177 29.53 5.36 2.13
C GLN A 177 30.81 4.94 1.37
N PRO A 178 30.80 4.73 0.03
CA PRO A 178 32.01 4.50 -0.76
C PRO A 178 33.01 5.65 -0.63
N ASP A 179 32.53 6.88 -0.79
CA ASP A 179 33.37 8.08 -0.78
C ASP A 179 34.01 8.31 0.61
N GLU A 180 33.28 8.04 1.70
CA GLU A 180 33.82 8.13 3.07
C GLU A 180 34.82 7.01 3.42
N LEU A 181 34.67 5.81 2.85
CA LEU A 181 35.65 4.73 3.02
C LEU A 181 36.97 5.03 2.30
N PHE A 182 36.89 5.55 1.06
CA PHE A 182 38.08 6.00 0.33
C PHE A 182 38.74 7.21 0.99
N ALA A 183 37.97 8.18 1.50
CA ALA A 183 38.50 9.35 2.20
C ALA A 183 39.15 9.03 3.58
N ARG A 184 38.89 7.85 4.16
CA ARG A 184 39.55 7.38 5.39
C ARG A 184 40.83 6.58 5.14
N GLN A 185 41.12 6.24 3.88
CA GLN A 185 42.27 5.45 3.47
C GLN A 185 43.41 6.29 2.85
N VAL A 186 43.22 7.62 2.76
CA VAL A 186 44.21 8.62 2.31
C VAL A 186 44.59 9.49 3.50
#